data_AF-A0AA38MUZ0-F1
#
_entry.id   AF-A0AA38MUZ0-F1
#
_cell.length_a   1.000
_cell.length_b   1.000
_cell.length_c   1.000
_cell.angle_alpha   90.00
_cell.angle_beta   90.00
_cell.angle_gamma   90.00
#
_symmetry.space_group_name_H-M   'P 1'
#
loop_
_entity.id
_entity.type
_entity.pdbx_description
1 polymer ?
#
loop_
_entity_poly.entity_id
_entity_poly.type
_entity_poly.pdbx_seq_one_letter_code
_entity_poly.pdbx_strand_id
1 'polypeptide(L)'
;MDESTSSTHRICSTKKCKTVLPPESIDKAKTCTTCREKDRLRKQTKRATEKRQREEQEHPPSRAAPKKPADNLSGYGNPFNDDSDAEEFSNPSLQYRNADEMFLALKKASEKIHISFHGQYIMPSDPLVTDRERFRDDRMLDAVFRYGGSFVRMMEACLDLEVTIFEGKTAIDAIDGLFVD
;
A
#
# COMPACT_ATOMS: atom_id res chain seq x y z
N MET A 1 -27.84 -42.54 26.48
CA MET A 1 -26.75 -41.59 26.82
C MET A 1 -27.08 -40.31 26.08
N ASP A 2 -28.02 -39.54 26.63
CA ASP A 2 -28.50 -38.30 26.04
C ASP A 2 -27.49 -37.19 26.33
N GLU A 3 -26.63 -36.92 25.35
CA GLU A 3 -25.65 -35.85 25.38
C GLU A 3 -26.38 -34.50 25.30
N SER A 4 -26.73 -33.97 26.48
CA SER A 4 -27.35 -32.66 26.62
C SER A 4 -26.31 -31.58 26.29
N THR A 5 -26.16 -31.25 25.01
CA THR A 5 -25.38 -30.08 24.59
C THR A 5 -26.07 -28.84 25.13
N SER A 6 -25.57 -28.34 26.27
CA SER A 6 -25.89 -27.04 26.85
C SER A 6 -25.70 -25.96 25.78
N SER A 7 -26.78 -25.61 25.08
CA SER A 7 -26.76 -24.57 24.06
C SER A 7 -26.71 -23.22 24.76
N THR A 8 -25.50 -22.75 25.07
CA THR A 8 -25.31 -21.40 25.57
C THR A 8 -25.84 -20.42 24.52
N HIS A 9 -26.92 -19.73 24.85
CA HIS A 9 -27.50 -18.68 24.01
C HIS A 9 -26.40 -17.70 23.60
N ARG A 10 -26.16 -17.58 22.30
CA ARG A 10 -25.16 -16.65 21.77
C ARG A 10 -25.77 -15.26 21.65
N ILE A 11 -25.01 -14.23 21.98
CA ILE A 11 -25.43 -12.83 21.84
C ILE A 11 -24.66 -12.21 20.67
N CYS A 12 -25.30 -11.31 19.92
CA CYS A 12 -24.65 -10.54 18.86
C CYS A 12 -23.37 -9.86 19.38
N SER A 13 -22.26 -10.00 18.64
CA SER A 13 -20.96 -9.44 19.04
C SER A 13 -20.87 -7.90 19.02
N THR A 14 -21.91 -7.21 18.56
CA THR A 14 -21.92 -5.74 18.48
C THR A 14 -22.20 -5.17 19.87
N LYS A 15 -21.32 -4.31 20.41
CA LYS A 15 -21.37 -3.80 21.81
C LYS A 15 -22.74 -3.30 22.30
N LYS A 16 -23.57 -2.73 21.42
CA LYS A 16 -24.91 -2.19 21.74
C LYS A 16 -26.08 -3.10 21.35
N CYS A 17 -25.80 -4.24 20.72
CA CYS A 17 -26.81 -5.18 20.27
C CYS A 17 -26.90 -6.35 21.24
N LYS A 18 -28.06 -6.52 21.88
CA LYS A 18 -28.33 -7.64 22.79
C LYS A 18 -29.20 -8.72 22.14
N THR A 19 -29.29 -8.73 20.81
CA THR A 19 -30.09 -9.74 20.08
C THR A 19 -29.47 -11.11 20.30
N VAL A 20 -30.31 -12.06 20.74
CA VAL A 20 -29.94 -13.47 20.88
C VAL A 20 -29.88 -14.10 19.49
N LEU A 21 -28.77 -14.76 19.20
CA LEU A 21 -28.50 -15.46 17.95
C LEU A 21 -28.99 -16.91 18.04
N PRO A 22 -29.41 -17.50 16.90
CA PRO A 22 -29.69 -18.93 16.84
C PRO A 22 -28.42 -19.75 17.18
N PRO A 23 -28.60 -21.02 17.57
CA PRO A 23 -27.48 -21.91 17.85
C PRO A 23 -26.55 -22.08 16.64
N GLU A 24 -25.28 -22.38 16.91
CA GLU A 24 -24.20 -22.42 15.92
C GLU A 24 -24.42 -23.38 14.75
N SER A 25 -25.29 -24.38 14.94
CA SER A 25 -25.63 -25.36 13.91
C SER A 25 -26.28 -24.73 12.68
N ILE A 26 -26.96 -23.59 12.82
CA ILE A 26 -27.70 -22.95 11.74
C ILE A 26 -26.86 -21.85 11.08
N ASP A 27 -26.25 -20.98 11.88
CA ASP A 27 -25.52 -19.81 11.39
C ASP A 27 -24.17 -19.65 12.09
N LYS A 28 -23.07 -19.76 11.33
CA LYS A 28 -21.70 -19.48 11.81
C LYS A 28 -21.43 -17.99 12.07
N ALA A 29 -22.38 -17.09 11.78
CA ALA A 29 -22.18 -15.65 11.88
C ALA A 29 -22.17 -15.17 13.35
N LYS A 30 -21.23 -14.26 13.69
CA LYS A 30 -21.10 -13.67 15.04
C LYS A 30 -22.04 -12.47 15.29
N THR A 31 -22.64 -11.94 14.25
CA THR A 31 -23.54 -10.78 14.28
C THR A 31 -24.93 -11.16 13.79
N CYS A 32 -25.95 -10.53 14.37
CA CYS A 32 -27.32 -10.71 13.91
C CYS A 32 -27.52 -10.12 12.51
N THR A 33 -28.57 -10.58 11.83
CA THR A 33 -28.94 -10.15 10.47
C THR A 33 -29.05 -8.63 10.36
N THR A 34 -29.67 -7.98 11.35
CA THR A 34 -29.87 -6.52 11.37
C THR A 34 -28.56 -5.73 11.47
N CYS A 35 -27.62 -6.16 12.33
CA CYS A 35 -26.29 -5.56 12.42
C CYS A 35 -25.48 -5.79 11.13
N ARG A 36 -25.61 -6.98 10.53
CA ARG A 36 -24.92 -7.33 9.29
C ARG A 36 -25.42 -6.49 8.10
N GLU A 37 -26.72 -6.25 8.03
CA GLU A 37 -27.32 -5.39 6.99
C GLU A 37 -26.95 -3.92 7.18
N LYS A 38 -26.96 -3.41 8.42
CA LYS A 38 -26.46 -2.06 8.73
C LYS A 38 -24.99 -1.88 8.34
N ASP A 39 -24.14 -2.86 8.57
CA ASP A 39 -22.73 -2.83 8.16
C ASP A 39 -22.58 -2.81 6.63
N ARG A 40 -23.38 -3.61 5.92
CA ARG A 40 -23.43 -3.61 4.45
C ARG A 40 -23.84 -2.24 3.91
N LEU A 41 -24.89 -1.65 4.46
CA LEU A 41 -25.38 -0.32 4.04
C LEU A 41 -24.31 0.75 4.28
N ARG A 42 -23.66 0.76 5.46
CA ARG A 42 -22.56 1.69 5.77
C ARG A 42 -21.41 1.58 4.77
N LYS A 43 -20.99 0.36 4.42
CA LYS A 43 -19.95 0.12 3.41
C LYS A 43 -20.38 0.59 2.03
N GLN A 44 -21.64 0.38 1.67
CA GLN A 44 -22.19 0.82 0.39
C GLN A 44 -22.22 2.35 0.30
N THR A 45 -22.72 3.04 1.33
CA THR A 45 -22.72 4.51 1.38
C THR A 45 -21.30 5.06 1.32
N LYS A 46 -20.36 4.48 2.09
CA LYS A 46 -18.95 4.91 2.06
C LYS A 46 -18.37 4.82 0.65
N ARG A 47 -18.55 3.68 -0.03
CA ARG A 47 -18.09 3.48 -1.42
C ARG A 47 -18.75 4.47 -2.40
N ALA A 48 -20.03 4.74 -2.24
CA ALA A 48 -20.74 5.70 -3.09
C ALA A 48 -20.20 7.13 -2.91
N THR A 49 -19.91 7.54 -1.66
CA THR A 49 -19.32 8.84 -1.37
C THR A 49 -17.90 8.95 -1.91
N GLU A 50 -17.06 7.93 -1.71
CA GLU A 50 -15.69 7.89 -2.26
C GLU A 50 -15.70 7.95 -3.80
N LYS A 51 -16.62 7.23 -4.45
CA LYS A 51 -16.78 7.28 -5.90
C LYS A 51 -17.15 8.69 -6.37
N ARG A 52 -18.11 9.34 -5.71
CA ARG A 52 -18.52 10.71 -6.04
C ARG A 52 -17.38 11.71 -5.87
N GLN A 53 -16.59 11.59 -4.80
CA GLN A 53 -15.43 12.44 -4.57
C GLN A 53 -14.36 12.25 -5.64
N ARG A 54 -14.17 11.02 -6.12
CA ARG A 54 -13.23 10.73 -7.21
C ARG A 54 -13.70 11.30 -8.55
N GLU A 55 -14.99 11.12 -8.88
CA GLU A 55 -15.59 11.72 -10.09
C GLU A 55 -15.50 13.26 -10.06
N GLU A 56 -15.63 13.87 -8.88
CA GLU A 56 -15.47 15.33 -8.70
C GLU A 56 -14.00 15.80 -8.87
N GLN A 57 -13.02 14.96 -8.51
CA GLN A 57 -11.60 15.28 -8.72
C GLN A 57 -11.11 15.03 -10.16
N GLU A 58 -11.65 14.02 -10.86
CA GLU A 58 -11.24 13.66 -12.22
C GLU A 58 -11.75 14.66 -13.28
N HIS A 59 -12.73 15.51 -12.94
CA HIS A 59 -13.01 16.72 -13.69
C HIS A 59 -12.21 17.88 -13.09
N PRO A 60 -10.97 18.16 -13.56
CA PRO A 60 -10.35 19.43 -13.22
C PRO A 60 -11.35 20.52 -13.58
N PRO A 61 -11.60 21.52 -12.71
CA PRO A 61 -12.49 22.62 -13.04
C PRO A 61 -12.07 23.10 -14.41
N SER A 62 -13.00 23.07 -15.37
CA SER A 62 -12.78 23.55 -16.73
C SER A 62 -11.95 24.80 -16.59
N ARG A 63 -10.69 24.74 -17.04
CA ARG A 63 -9.79 25.87 -16.98
C ARG A 63 -10.44 26.91 -17.87
N ALA A 64 -11.32 27.73 -17.29
CA ALA A 64 -11.72 28.98 -17.87
C ALA A 64 -10.39 29.63 -18.22
N ALA A 65 -10.18 29.81 -19.53
CA ALA A 65 -8.92 30.25 -20.08
C ALA A 65 -8.39 31.37 -19.19
N PRO A 66 -7.14 31.28 -18.68
CA PRO A 66 -6.61 32.29 -17.80
C PRO A 66 -6.80 33.64 -18.50
N LYS A 67 -7.70 34.46 -17.96
CA LYS A 67 -7.82 35.85 -18.38
C LYS A 67 -6.43 36.42 -18.12
N LYS A 68 -5.73 36.75 -19.20
CA LYS A 68 -4.40 37.36 -19.16
C LYS A 68 -4.44 38.43 -18.06
N PRO A 69 -3.62 38.33 -17.00
CA PRO A 69 -3.50 39.43 -16.07
C PRO A 69 -3.00 40.61 -16.90
N ALA A 70 -3.80 41.67 -16.97
CA ALA A 70 -3.38 42.92 -17.56
C ALA A 70 -2.14 43.40 -16.81
N ASP A 71 -1.11 43.72 -17.58
CA ASP A 71 0.14 44.28 -17.12
C ASP A 71 -0.12 45.50 -16.22
N ASN A 72 0.10 45.35 -14.92
CA ASN A 72 0.30 46.47 -14.01
C ASN A 72 1.78 46.47 -13.61
N LEU A 73 2.60 47.04 -14.50
CA LEU A 73 3.91 47.59 -14.17
C LEU A 73 3.71 48.84 -13.30
N SER A 74 3.95 48.72 -11.99
CA SER A 74 4.20 49.81 -11.03
C SER A 74 4.36 49.14 -9.66
N GLY A 75 5.55 48.80 -9.16
CA GLY A 75 6.72 49.66 -9.06
C GLY A 75 6.68 50.48 -7.78
N TYR A 76 6.79 49.87 -6.59
CA TYR A 76 7.26 50.53 -5.37
C TYR A 76 7.91 49.53 -4.41
N GLY A 77 9.24 49.66 -4.29
CA GLY A 77 10.08 49.44 -3.11
C GLY A 77 9.87 48.20 -2.24
N ASN A 78 10.84 47.29 -2.27
CA ASN A 78 11.29 46.60 -1.06
C ASN A 78 12.43 47.43 -0.46
N PRO A 79 12.21 48.24 0.59
CA PRO A 79 13.28 48.84 1.34
C PRO A 79 13.54 47.94 2.54
N PHE A 80 14.48 47.02 2.44
CA PHE A 80 15.27 46.51 3.58
C PHE A 80 16.32 45.55 3.01
N ASN A 81 17.46 46.12 2.62
CA ASN A 81 18.72 45.47 2.94
C ASN A 81 18.81 45.53 4.47
N ASP A 82 18.63 44.39 5.13
CA ASP A 82 19.12 44.20 6.48
C ASP A 82 20.00 42.95 6.46
N ASP A 83 21.27 43.17 6.72
CA ASP A 83 22.32 42.18 6.91
C ASP A 83 21.98 41.32 8.15
N SER A 84 21.09 40.36 7.99
CA SER A 84 20.78 39.37 9.03
C SER A 84 21.24 37.99 8.58
N ASP A 85 22.45 37.68 9.00
CA ASP A 85 22.97 36.35 9.32
C ASP A 85 22.42 35.20 8.48
N ALA A 86 23.23 34.78 7.51
CA ALA A 86 23.20 33.42 7.02
C ALA A 86 23.49 32.49 8.21
N GLU A 87 22.44 32.17 8.97
CA GLU A 87 22.37 31.00 9.84
C GLU A 87 22.65 29.82 8.93
N GLU A 88 23.94 29.47 8.87
CA GLU A 88 24.46 28.23 8.39
C GLU A 88 23.68 27.15 9.14
N PHE A 89 22.57 26.70 8.51
CA PHE A 89 21.89 25.48 8.88
C PHE A 89 22.87 24.35 8.59
N SER A 90 23.86 24.24 9.48
CA SER A 90 24.69 23.10 9.69
C SER A 90 23.72 21.99 10.01
N ASN A 91 23.26 21.29 8.95
CA ASN A 91 22.61 20.01 9.11
C ASN A 91 23.61 19.19 9.90
N PRO A 92 23.39 18.96 11.21
CA PRO A 92 24.37 18.25 12.00
C PRO A 92 24.54 16.92 11.30
N SER A 93 25.78 16.58 10.96
CA SER A 93 26.12 15.26 10.44
C SER A 93 25.63 14.24 11.46
N LEU A 94 24.43 13.71 11.26
CA LEU A 94 23.81 12.72 12.13
C LEU A 94 24.58 11.42 11.88
N GLN A 95 25.51 11.13 12.78
CA GLN A 95 26.19 9.84 12.80
C GLN A 95 25.33 8.85 13.59
N TYR A 96 24.93 7.78 12.93
CA TYR A 96 24.25 6.66 13.56
C TYR A 96 25.29 5.61 13.97
N ARG A 97 25.12 4.99 15.15
CA ARG A 97 26.09 3.98 15.61
C ARG A 97 25.94 2.66 14.87
N ASN A 98 24.75 2.38 14.35
CA ASN A 98 24.42 1.16 13.60
C ASN A 98 23.29 1.41 12.59
N ALA A 99 23.05 0.45 11.70
CA ALA A 99 22.00 0.52 10.69
C ALA A 99 20.59 0.57 11.31
N ASP A 100 20.38 -0.14 12.42
CA ASP A 100 19.08 -0.19 13.10
C ASP A 100 18.62 1.18 13.60
N GLU A 101 19.52 1.96 14.20
CA GLU A 101 19.25 3.34 14.64
C GLU A 101 18.91 4.26 13.47
N MET A 102 19.60 4.12 12.34
CA MET A 102 19.33 4.88 11.12
C MET A 102 17.92 4.57 10.59
N PHE A 103 17.55 3.28 10.50
CA PHE A 103 16.23 2.87 10.03
C PHE A 103 15.11 3.31 10.98
N LEU A 104 15.33 3.26 12.30
CA LEU A 104 14.36 3.77 13.28
C LEU A 104 14.15 5.28 13.12
N ALA A 105 15.23 6.04 12.93
CA ALA A 105 15.16 7.48 12.71
C ALA A 105 14.42 7.84 11.41
N LEU A 106 14.70 7.12 10.32
CA LEU A 106 14.00 7.27 9.04
C LEU A 106 12.51 6.93 9.16
N LYS A 107 12.17 5.83 9.83
CA LYS A 107 10.77 5.44 10.05
C LYS A 107 10.00 6.52 10.82
N LYS A 108 10.60 7.06 11.88
CA LYS A 108 10.02 8.15 12.68
C LYS A 108 9.88 9.47 11.89
N ALA A 109 10.81 9.75 10.98
CA ALA A 109 10.72 10.93 10.10
C ALA A 109 9.65 10.74 9.01
N SER A 110 9.51 9.52 8.49
CA SER A 110 8.56 9.19 7.41
C SER A 110 7.09 9.32 7.83
N GLU A 111 6.78 9.19 9.13
CA GLU A 111 5.43 9.42 9.65
C GLU A 111 4.97 10.88 9.50
N LYS A 112 5.91 11.82 9.29
CA LYS A 112 5.62 13.25 9.15
C LYS A 112 5.77 13.78 7.71
N ILE A 113 6.46 13.06 6.84
CA ILE A 113 6.79 13.54 5.49
C ILE A 113 6.29 12.50 4.49
N HIS A 114 5.25 12.89 3.74
CA HIS A 114 4.77 12.10 2.60
C HIS A 114 5.77 12.22 1.45
N ILE A 115 6.70 11.27 1.35
CA ILE A 115 7.65 11.19 0.24
C ILE A 115 6.94 10.53 -0.95
N SER A 116 6.55 11.32 -1.95
CA SER A 116 6.03 10.81 -3.22
C SER A 116 7.16 10.66 -4.24
N PHE A 117 7.37 9.46 -4.75
CA PHE A 117 8.27 9.22 -5.87
C PHE A 117 7.49 9.25 -7.19
N HIS A 118 7.86 10.18 -8.07
CA HIS A 118 7.38 10.21 -9.45
C HIS A 118 8.51 9.78 -10.36
N GLY A 119 8.45 8.55 -10.85
CA GLY A 119 9.35 8.03 -11.88
C GLY A 119 8.55 7.61 -13.09
N GLN A 120 9.03 7.93 -14.28
CA GLN A 120 8.52 7.35 -15.52
C GLN A 120 9.45 6.19 -15.89
N TYR A 121 8.95 4.96 -15.79
CA TYR A 121 9.69 3.79 -16.25
C TYR A 121 9.40 3.57 -17.74
N ILE A 122 10.44 3.60 -18.57
CA ILE A 122 10.37 3.20 -19.97
C ILE A 122 10.89 1.78 -20.04
N MET A 123 9.99 0.82 -20.20
CA MET A 123 10.38 -0.58 -20.39
C MET A 123 10.96 -0.73 -21.80
N PRO A 124 12.24 -1.14 -21.95
CA PRO A 124 12.83 -1.34 -23.26
C PRO A 124 12.03 -2.42 -24.00
N SER A 125 11.61 -2.11 -25.22
CA SER A 125 10.92 -3.06 -26.07
C SER A 125 11.92 -4.10 -26.56
N ASP A 126 11.86 -5.31 -26.00
CA ASP A 126 12.62 -6.44 -26.50
C ASP A 126 12.15 -6.78 -27.94
N PRO A 127 13.03 -6.72 -28.95
CA PRO A 127 12.69 -7.00 -30.34
C PRO A 127 12.39 -8.49 -30.61
N LEU A 128 12.73 -9.40 -29.69
CA LEU A 128 12.48 -10.84 -29.86
C LEU A 128 11.11 -11.27 -29.31
N VAL A 129 10.49 -10.46 -28.44
CA VAL A 129 9.17 -10.77 -27.87
C VAL A 129 8.09 -10.25 -28.80
N THR A 130 7.41 -11.17 -29.48
CA THR A 130 6.29 -10.83 -30.36
C THR A 130 5.10 -10.28 -29.56
N ASP A 131 4.33 -9.36 -30.14
CA ASP A 131 3.17 -8.72 -29.46
C ASP A 131 2.18 -9.73 -28.87
N ARG A 132 2.09 -10.93 -29.45
CA ARG A 132 1.22 -12.01 -28.99
C ARG A 132 1.59 -12.54 -27.60
N GLU A 133 2.85 -12.45 -27.19
CA GLU A 133 3.31 -12.85 -25.85
C GLU A 133 3.17 -11.71 -24.84
N ARG A 134 3.36 -10.44 -25.25
CA ARG A 134 3.17 -9.27 -24.36
C ARG A 134 1.76 -9.16 -23.77
N PHE A 135 0.72 -9.48 -24.55
CA PHE A 135 -0.66 -9.41 -24.06
C PHE A 135 -1.04 -10.48 -23.02
N ARG A 136 -0.20 -11.50 -22.80
CA ARG A 136 -0.41 -12.44 -21.68
C ARG A 136 -0.01 -11.82 -20.34
N ASP A 137 0.98 -10.92 -20.34
CA ASP A 137 1.51 -10.30 -19.13
C ASP A 137 0.68 -9.12 -18.61
N ASP A 138 -0.11 -8.46 -19.46
CA ASP A 138 -1.01 -7.39 -19.02
C ASP A 138 -2.09 -7.87 -18.02
N ARG A 139 -2.51 -9.15 -18.12
CA ARG A 139 -3.39 -9.75 -17.11
C ARG A 139 -2.68 -9.98 -15.77
N MET A 140 -1.37 -10.20 -15.81
CA MET A 140 -0.54 -10.30 -14.63
C MET A 140 -0.41 -8.93 -13.96
N LEU A 141 -0.22 -7.85 -14.73
CA LEU A 141 -0.20 -6.49 -14.21
C LEU A 141 -1.55 -6.09 -13.58
N ASP A 142 -2.70 -6.42 -14.19
CA ASP A 142 -4.01 -6.16 -13.58
C ASP A 142 -4.23 -6.96 -12.28
N ALA A 143 -3.66 -8.17 -12.18
CA ALA A 143 -3.63 -8.92 -10.91
C ALA A 143 -2.72 -8.24 -9.87
N VAL A 144 -1.51 -7.81 -10.26
CA VAL A 144 -0.59 -7.08 -9.36
C VAL A 144 -1.22 -5.80 -8.80
N PHE A 145 -1.93 -5.02 -9.64
CA PHE A 145 -2.62 -3.82 -9.20
C PHE A 145 -3.85 -4.12 -8.31
N ARG A 146 -4.62 -5.17 -8.60
CA ARG A 146 -5.76 -5.57 -7.76
C ARG A 146 -5.36 -6.16 -6.41
N TYR A 147 -4.16 -6.76 -6.33
CA TYR A 147 -3.61 -7.37 -5.12
C TYR A 147 -2.48 -6.53 -4.48
N GLY A 148 -2.39 -5.24 -4.79
CA GLY A 148 -1.29 -4.33 -4.40
C GLY A 148 -1.03 -4.10 -2.91
N GLY A 149 -1.71 -4.81 -2.00
CA GLY A 149 -1.35 -4.89 -0.58
C GLY A 149 -0.55 -6.14 -0.20
N SER A 150 -0.57 -7.20 -1.02
CA SER A 150 0.11 -8.47 -0.74
C SER A 150 1.30 -8.75 -1.67
N PHE A 151 1.49 -7.95 -2.71
CA PHE A 151 2.59 -8.14 -3.67
C PHE A 151 3.98 -8.00 -3.02
N VAL A 152 4.14 -7.10 -2.05
CA VAL A 152 5.41 -6.98 -1.28
C VAL A 152 5.73 -8.28 -0.55
N ARG A 153 4.72 -8.92 0.08
CA ARG A 153 4.91 -10.22 0.76
C ARG A 153 5.14 -11.38 -0.20
N MET A 154 4.58 -11.33 -1.39
CA MET A 154 4.80 -12.36 -2.41
C MET A 154 6.19 -12.24 -3.02
N MET A 155 6.67 -11.02 -3.27
CA MET A 155 8.06 -10.76 -3.71
C MET A 155 9.08 -11.17 -2.66
N GLU A 156 8.82 -10.90 -1.37
CA GLU A 156 9.65 -11.39 -0.26
C GLU A 156 9.73 -12.92 -0.26
N ALA A 157 8.60 -13.60 -0.43
CA ALA A 157 8.55 -15.07 -0.49
C ALA A 157 9.19 -15.67 -1.76
N CYS A 158 9.17 -14.97 -2.89
CA CYS A 158 9.82 -15.42 -4.13
C CYS A 158 11.34 -15.23 -4.08
N LEU A 159 11.82 -14.14 -3.47
CA LEU A 159 13.25 -13.91 -3.28
C LEU A 159 13.87 -14.94 -2.32
N ASP A 160 13.15 -15.31 -1.24
CA ASP A 160 13.60 -16.37 -0.33
C ASP A 160 13.69 -17.74 -1.02
N LEU A 161 12.85 -18.00 -2.03
CA LEU A 161 12.85 -19.25 -2.78
C LEU A 161 14.02 -19.36 -3.78
N GLU A 162 14.46 -18.25 -4.37
CA GLU A 162 15.62 -18.24 -5.28
C GLU A 162 16.95 -18.38 -4.52
N VAL A 163 17.04 -17.83 -3.31
CA VAL A 163 18.23 -18.01 -2.46
C VAL A 163 18.42 -19.48 -2.07
N THR A 164 17.33 -20.21 -1.80
CA THR A 164 17.43 -21.65 -1.48
C THR A 164 17.82 -22.52 -2.67
N ILE A 165 17.47 -22.12 -3.90
CA ILE A 165 17.85 -22.86 -5.11
C ILE A 165 19.33 -22.65 -5.46
N PHE A 166 19.90 -21.49 -5.10
CA PHE A 166 21.32 -21.22 -5.32
C PHE A 166 22.23 -21.95 -4.31
N GLU A 167 21.83 -22.07 -3.04
CA GLU A 167 22.57 -22.87 -2.04
C GLU A 167 22.44 -24.38 -2.27
N GLY A 168 21.34 -24.85 -2.87
CA GLY A 168 21.17 -26.27 -3.21
C GLY A 168 22.02 -26.75 -4.40
N LYS A 169 22.39 -25.86 -5.32
CA LYS A 169 23.22 -26.23 -6.48
C LYS A 169 24.71 -26.34 -6.18
N THR A 170 25.22 -25.57 -5.21
CA THR A 170 26.63 -25.71 -4.78
C THR A 170 26.89 -26.97 -3.95
N ALA A 171 25.84 -27.58 -3.39
CA ALA A 171 25.96 -28.83 -2.63
C ALA A 171 26.05 -30.08 -3.52
N ILE A 172 25.51 -30.06 -4.74
CA ILE A 172 25.51 -31.23 -5.63
C ILE A 172 26.88 -31.40 -6.33
N ASP A 173 27.56 -30.29 -6.66
CA ASP A 173 28.90 -30.35 -7.27
C ASP A 173 30.01 -30.79 -6.29
N ALA A 174 29.70 -30.92 -4.99
CA ALA A 174 30.64 -31.41 -3.98
C ALA A 174 30.61 -32.95 -3.80
N ILE A 175 29.62 -33.66 -4.37
CA ILE A 175 29.47 -35.11 -4.18
C ILE A 175 30.13 -35.92 -5.31
N ASP A 176 30.29 -35.34 -6.51
CA ASP A 176 30.91 -36.02 -7.66
C ASP A 176 32.46 -36.11 -7.59
N GLY A 177 33.08 -35.56 -6.55
CA GLY A 177 34.53 -35.63 -6.32
C GLY A 177 35.03 -36.76 -5.42
N LEU A 178 34.15 -37.59 -4.86
CA LEU A 178 34.51 -38.61 -3.84
C LEU A 178 34.48 -40.07 -4.34
N PHE A 179 34.36 -40.29 -5.65
CA PHE A 179 34.36 -41.62 -6.26
C PHE A 179 35.41 -41.74 -7.38
N VAL A 180 36.65 -41.39 -7.09
CA VAL A 180 37.82 -41.84 -7.85
C VAL A 180 38.90 -42.25 -6.85
N ASP A 181 39.26 -43.53 -6.95
CA ASP A 181 40.28 -44.33 -6.23
C ASP A 181 39.90 -44.97 -4.88
#